data_AF-A0A7K4JTX8-F1
#
_entry.id   AF-A0A7K4JTX8-F1
#
_cell.length_a   1.000
_cell.length_b   1.000
_cell.length_c   1.000
_cell.angle_alpha   90.00
_cell.angle_beta   90.00
_cell.angle_gamma   90.00
#
_symmetry.space_group_name_H-M   'P 1'
#
loop_
_entity.id
_entity.type
_entity.pdbx_description
1 polymer ?
#
loop_
_entity_poly.entity_id
_entity_poly.type
_entity_poly.pdbx_seq_one_letter_code
_entity_poly.pdbx_strand_id
1 'polypeptide(L)'
;QALALLLIFALSAVGNGAVVLVIARHRQLRTVTNAFVLSLSLSELLGALLCLPLAFLSLLGRPPGAWLFGQRLCVASAALHAGLGIAATLTMALLSFDRYCAIVRQPRHKMGRRRAA
;
A
#
# COMPACT_ATOMS: atom_id res chain seq x y z
N GLN A 1 0.46 -6.24 -26.99
CA GLN A 1 0.14 -5.42 -25.80
C GLN A 1 -0.71 -6.18 -24.78
N ALA A 2 -1.82 -6.82 -25.16
CA ALA A 2 -2.70 -7.54 -24.23
C ALA A 2 -2.01 -8.64 -23.40
N LEU A 3 -1.11 -9.43 -24.01
CA LEU A 3 -0.42 -10.53 -23.33
C LEU A 3 0.54 -10.04 -22.22
N ALA A 4 1.22 -8.92 -22.46
CA ALA A 4 2.08 -8.28 -21.47
C ALA A 4 1.27 -7.69 -20.30
N LEU A 5 0.12 -7.08 -20.57
CA LEU A 5 -0.78 -6.57 -19.53
C LEU A 5 -1.34 -7.71 -18.66
N LEU A 6 -1.71 -8.84 -19.28
CA LEU A 6 -2.14 -10.04 -18.55
C LEU A 6 -1.04 -10.62 -17.67
N LEU A 7 0.21 -10.67 -18.16
CA LEU A 7 1.37 -11.13 -17.39
C LEU A 7 1.66 -10.22 -16.19
N ILE A 8 1.71 -8.90 -16.41
CA ILE A 8 1.94 -7.90 -15.36
C ILE A 8 0.82 -7.99 -14.31
N PHE A 9 -0.43 -8.16 -14.74
CA PHE A 9 -1.56 -8.34 -13.84
C PHE A 9 -1.44 -9.60 -12.99
N ALA A 10 -1.17 -10.74 -13.62
CA ALA A 10 -1.05 -12.01 -12.91
C ALA A 10 0.07 -11.96 -11.88
N LEU A 11 1.24 -11.44 -12.26
CA LEU A 11 2.38 -11.28 -11.37
C LEU A 11 2.08 -10.31 -10.23
N SER A 12 1.46 -9.15 -10.52
CA SER A 12 1.09 -8.16 -9.50
C SER A 12 0.03 -8.71 -8.54
N ALA A 13 -1.01 -9.37 -9.04
CA ALA A 13 -2.08 -9.94 -8.23
C ALA A 13 -1.58 -11.07 -7.32
N VAL A 14 -0.77 -11.98 -7.86
CA VAL A 14 -0.18 -13.08 -7.08
C VAL A 14 0.80 -12.55 -6.04
N GLY A 15 1.71 -11.65 -6.44
CA GLY A 15 2.72 -11.07 -5.54
C GLY A 15 2.09 -10.25 -4.42
N ASN A 16 1.31 -9.23 -4.76
CA ASN A 16 0.69 -8.34 -3.76
C ASN A 16 -0.39 -9.07 -2.95
N GLY A 17 -1.13 -10.01 -3.55
CA GLY A 17 -2.10 -10.84 -2.83
C GLY A 17 -1.45 -11.75 -1.79
N ALA A 18 -0.31 -12.38 -2.12
CA ALA A 18 0.44 -13.19 -1.18
C ALA A 18 0.96 -12.34 0.00
N VAL A 19 1.48 -11.14 -0.27
CA VAL A 19 1.94 -10.20 0.75
C VAL A 19 0.80 -9.81 1.71
N VAL A 20 -0.36 -9.45 1.18
CA VAL A 20 -1.55 -9.14 1.99
C VAL A 20 -1.97 -10.35 2.83
N LEU A 21 -1.98 -11.54 2.23
CA LEU A 21 -2.36 -12.78 2.93
C LEU A 21 -1.42 -13.10 4.09
N VAL A 22 -0.11 -13.01 3.88
CA VAL A 22 0.92 -13.28 4.90
C VAL A 22 0.79 -12.29 6.06
N ILE A 23 0.65 -10.99 5.78
CA ILE A 23 0.48 -9.95 6.80
C ILE A 23 -0.86 -10.11 7.54
N ALA A 24 -1.93 -10.48 6.84
CA ALA A 24 -3.24 -10.71 7.45
C ALA A 24 -3.23 -11.94 8.37
N ARG A 25 -2.53 -13.01 7.99
CA ARG A 25 -2.43 -14.27 8.74
C ARG A 25 -1.55 -14.14 9.99
N HIS A 26 -0.44 -13.42 9.91
CA HIS A 26 0.50 -13.28 11.04
C HIS A 26 0.27 -11.97 11.81
N ARG A 27 -0.47 -12.06 12.93
CA ARG A 27 -0.70 -10.93 13.85
C ARG A 27 0.59 -10.30 14.39
N GLN A 28 1.66 -11.08 14.53
CA GLN A 28 2.99 -10.62 14.95
C GLN A 28 3.66 -9.72 13.89
N LEU A 29 3.25 -9.83 12.62
CA LEU A 29 3.73 -8.96 11.54
C LEU A 29 2.96 -7.63 11.49
N ARG A 30 2.12 -7.27 12.46
CA ARG A 30 1.44 -5.94 12.48
C ARG A 30 2.35 -4.85 13.03
N THR A 31 3.54 -4.72 12.45
CA THR A 31 4.46 -3.62 12.70
C THR A 31 4.23 -2.51 11.68
N VAL A 32 4.74 -1.31 11.95
CA VAL A 32 4.44 -0.14 11.12
C VAL A 32 5.02 -0.25 9.71
N THR A 33 6.16 -0.94 9.55
CA THR A 33 6.71 -1.32 8.25
C THR A 33 5.75 -2.19 7.44
N ASN A 34 5.08 -3.14 8.09
CA ASN A 34 4.14 -4.03 7.40
C ASN A 34 2.79 -3.35 7.10
N ALA A 35 2.41 -2.31 7.84
CA ALA A 35 1.29 -1.45 7.47
C ALA A 35 1.56 -0.66 6.18
N PHE A 36 2.81 -0.16 6.00
CA PHE A 36 3.23 0.44 4.73
C PHE A 36 3.17 -0.56 3.58
N VAL A 37 3.74 -1.76 3.78
CA VAL A 37 3.73 -2.83 2.78
C VAL A 37 2.28 -3.22 2.42
N LEU A 38 1.39 -3.31 3.41
CA LEU A 38 -0.03 -3.61 3.17
C LEU A 38 -0.72 -2.51 2.35
N SER A 39 -0.52 -1.24 2.68
CA SER A 39 -1.11 -0.11 1.95
C SER A 39 -0.60 -0.04 0.51
N LEU A 40 0.69 -0.32 0.29
CA LEU A 40 1.28 -0.41 -1.04
C LEU A 40 0.68 -1.58 -1.84
N SER A 41 0.60 -2.78 -1.26
CA SER A 41 0.00 -3.94 -1.91
C SER A 41 -1.49 -3.77 -2.20
N LEU A 42 -2.24 -3.10 -1.34
CA LEU A 42 -3.64 -2.74 -1.59
C LEU A 42 -3.76 -1.75 -2.75
N SER A 43 -2.87 -0.75 -2.82
CA SER A 43 -2.84 0.23 -3.91
C SER A 43 -2.54 -0.43 -5.26
N GLU A 44 -1.59 -1.37 -5.28
CA GLU A 44 -1.24 -2.15 -6.46
C GLU A 44 -2.35 -3.10 -6.89
N LEU A 45 -3.01 -3.80 -5.95
CA LEU A 45 -4.16 -4.66 -6.27
C LEU A 45 -5.33 -3.86 -6.83
N LEU A 46 -5.60 -2.70 -6.24
CA LEU A 46 -6.66 -1.81 -6.71
C LEU A 46 -6.34 -1.24 -8.10
N GLY A 47 -5.08 -0.82 -8.30
CA GLY A 47 -4.57 -0.39 -9.60
C GLY A 47 -4.68 -1.50 -10.65
N ALA A 48 -4.27 -2.72 -10.32
CA ALA A 48 -4.38 -3.89 -11.19
C ALA A 48 -5.85 -4.18 -11.54
N LEU A 49 -6.77 -4.17 -10.56
CA LEU A 49 -8.19 -4.45 -10.77
C LEU A 49 -8.91 -3.38 -11.60
N LEU A 50 -8.51 -2.11 -11.50
CA LEU A 50 -9.13 -1.02 -12.25
C LEU A 50 -8.46 -0.82 -13.62
N CYS A 51 -7.13 -0.81 -13.67
CA CYS A 51 -6.38 -0.48 -14.87
C CYS A 51 -6.54 -1.56 -15.96
N LEU A 52 -6.69 -2.84 -15.60
CA LEU A 52 -6.93 -3.90 -16.59
C LEU A 52 -8.26 -3.81 -17.33
N PRO A 53 -9.42 -3.77 -16.66
CA PRO A 53 -10.70 -3.62 -17.34
C PRO A 53 -10.77 -2.29 -18.09
N LEU A 54 -10.18 -1.21 -17.57
CA LEU A 54 -10.12 0.08 -18.27
C LEU A 54 -9.26 0.02 -19.54
N ALA A 55 -8.08 -0.62 -19.50
CA ALA A 55 -7.22 -0.81 -20.66
C ALA A 55 -7.85 -1.76 -21.68
N PHE A 56 -8.55 -2.81 -21.24
CA PHE A 56 -9.24 -3.73 -22.12
C PHE A 56 -10.48 -3.09 -22.78
N LEU A 57 -11.26 -2.31 -22.01
CA LEU A 57 -12.41 -1.56 -22.52
C LEU A 57 -12.00 -0.43 -23.46
N SER A 58 -10.89 0.25 -23.21
CA SER A 58 -10.40 1.30 -24.12
C SER A 58 -9.88 0.74 -25.46
N LEU A 59 -9.41 -0.52 -25.47
CA LEU A 59 -9.05 -1.26 -26.68
C LEU A 59 -10.27 -1.79 -27.44
N LEU A 60 -11.35 -2.13 -26.75
CA LEU A 60 -12.59 -2.66 -27.35
C LEU A 60 -13.61 -1.57 -27.73
N GLY A 61 -13.53 -0.38 -27.13
CA GLY A 61 -14.43 0.75 -27.41
C GLY A 61 -14.21 1.33 -28.81
N ARG A 62 -15.31 1.68 -29.49
CA ARG A 62 -15.30 2.36 -30.80
C ARG A 62 -15.82 3.80 -30.61
N PRO A 63 -15.03 4.87 -30.84
CA PRO A 63 -13.64 4.89 -31.29
C PRO A 63 -12.64 4.45 -30.20
N PRO A 64 -11.47 3.90 -30.59
CA PRO A 64 -10.43 3.48 -29.67
C PRO A 64 -9.96 4.66 -28.81
N GLY A 65 -9.97 4.49 -27.49
CA GLY A 65 -9.63 5.55 -26.52
C GLY A 65 -10.81 6.15 -25.73
N ALA A 66 -12.05 5.75 -26.02
CA ALA A 66 -13.21 6.20 -25.25
C ALA A 66 -13.31 5.48 -23.88
N TRP A 67 -13.34 6.26 -22.80
CA TRP A 67 -13.45 5.78 -21.43
C TRP A 67 -14.89 5.34 -21.11
N LEU A 68 -15.16 4.03 -21.17
CA LEU A 68 -16.52 3.47 -21.07
C LEU A 68 -17.10 3.49 -19.64
N PHE A 69 -16.24 3.48 -18.61
CA PHE A 69 -16.65 3.41 -17.20
C PHE A 69 -17.00 4.80 -16.59
N GLY A 70 -16.88 5.87 -17.39
CA GLY A 70 -17.18 7.24 -16.98
C GLY A 70 -16.06 7.89 -16.15
N GLN A 71 -15.91 9.21 -16.31
CA GLN A 71 -14.85 10.03 -15.70
C GLN A 71 -14.78 9.89 -14.16
N ARG A 72 -15.91 9.62 -13.52
CA ARG A 72 -16.02 9.51 -12.05
C ARG A 72 -15.21 8.33 -11.50
N LEU A 73 -15.20 7.18 -12.18
CA LEU A 73 -14.43 6.02 -11.74
C LEU A 73 -12.93 6.21 -11.96
N CYS A 74 -12.52 6.96 -12.99
CA CYS A 74 -11.14 7.40 -13.19
C CYS A 74 -10.66 8.18 -11.97
N VAL A 75 -11.37 9.28 -11.69
CA VAL A 75 -11.02 10.20 -10.63
C VAL A 75 -11.07 9.51 -9.26
N ALA A 76 -12.10 8.68 -9.00
CA ALA A 76 -12.20 7.95 -7.75
C ALA A 76 -11.03 6.97 -7.54
N SER A 77 -10.63 6.23 -8.58
CA SER A 77 -9.52 5.28 -8.48
C SER A 77 -8.16 5.98 -8.30
N ALA A 78 -7.94 7.08 -9.03
CA ALA A 78 -6.75 7.91 -8.88
C ALA A 78 -6.70 8.54 -7.48
N ALA A 79 -7.83 9.03 -6.97
CA ALA A 79 -7.94 9.58 -5.62
C ALA A 79 -7.70 8.52 -4.54
N LEU A 80 -8.20 7.30 -4.71
CA LEU A 80 -7.96 6.21 -3.76
C LEU A 80 -6.49 5.79 -3.75
N HIS A 81 -5.87 5.64 -4.93
CA HIS A 81 -4.46 5.29 -5.05
C HIS A 81 -3.57 6.39 -4.43
N ALA A 82 -3.84 7.66 -4.73
CA ALA A 82 -3.15 8.78 -4.13
C ALA A 82 -3.37 8.85 -2.61
N GLY A 83 -4.60 8.65 -2.13
CA GLY A 83 -4.94 8.65 -0.71
C GLY A 83 -4.23 7.54 0.07
N LEU A 84 -4.20 6.32 -0.48
CA LEU A 84 -3.45 5.20 0.12
C LEU A 84 -1.94 5.48 0.15
N GLY A 85 -1.38 6.08 -0.89
CA GLY A 85 0.03 6.49 -0.93
C GLY A 85 0.38 7.57 0.11
N ILE A 86 -0.49 8.59 0.24
CA ILE A 86 -0.33 9.65 1.25
C ILE A 86 -0.44 9.07 2.67
N ALA A 87 -1.45 8.23 2.93
CA ALA A 87 -1.61 7.56 4.22
C ALA A 87 -0.41 6.68 4.57
N ALA A 88 0.14 5.96 3.59
CA ALA A 88 1.35 5.14 3.77
C ALA A 88 2.57 6.00 4.14
N THR A 89 2.75 7.14 3.45
CA THR A 89 3.85 8.08 3.73
C THR A 89 3.72 8.75 5.10
N LEU A 90 2.50 9.19 5.47
CA LEU A 90 2.23 9.75 6.79
C LEU A 90 2.48 8.72 7.91
N THR A 91 2.11 7.47 7.68
CA THR A 91 2.35 6.37 8.64
C THR A 91 3.86 6.14 8.83
N MET A 92 4.65 6.19 7.75
CA MET A 92 6.12 6.13 7.82
C MET A 92 6.73 7.33 8.56
N ALA A 93 6.19 8.53 8.32
CA ALA A 93 6.63 9.74 9.01
C ALA A 93 6.33 9.68 10.52
N LEU A 94 5.13 9.23 10.88
CA LEU A 94 4.72 9.03 12.27
C LEU A 94 5.57 7.96 12.97
N LEU A 95 5.91 6.85 12.28
CA LEU A 95 6.82 5.83 12.82
C LEU A 95 8.22 6.40 13.07
N SER A 96 8.76 7.10 12.07
CA SER A 96 10.08 7.70 12.15
C SER A 96 10.13 8.72 13.29
N PHE A 97 9.04 9.47 13.45
CA PHE A 97 8.86 10.41 14.56
C PHE A 97 8.73 9.72 15.92
N ASP A 98 8.00 8.60 16.02
CA ASP A 98 7.92 7.78 17.24
C ASP A 98 9.29 7.26 17.65
N ARG A 99 10.05 6.69 16.70
CA ARG A 99 11.42 6.22 16.94
C ARG A 99 12.35 7.36 17.32
N TYR A 100 12.25 8.49 16.64
CA TYR A 100 13.03 9.69 16.96
C TYR A 100 12.73 10.20 18.37
N CYS A 101 11.44 10.35 18.72
CA CYS A 101 11.01 10.74 20.05
C CYS A 101 11.41 9.71 21.11
N ALA A 102 11.35 8.42 20.82
CA ALA A 102 11.83 7.39 21.71
C ALA A 102 13.33 7.55 21.97
N ILE A 103 14.16 7.73 20.95
CA ILE A 103 15.62 7.91 21.11
C ILE A 103 15.94 9.20 21.87
N VAL A 104 15.31 10.32 21.50
CA VAL A 104 15.57 11.64 22.11
C VAL A 104 15.00 11.73 23.53
N ARG A 105 13.82 11.15 23.78
CA ARG A 105 13.16 11.15 25.09
C ARG A 105 13.43 9.90 25.89
N GLN A 106 14.38 9.02 25.52
CA GLN A 106 14.87 8.02 26.46
C GLN A 106 15.35 8.80 27.67
N PRO A 107 14.63 8.77 28.81
CA PRO A 107 15.23 9.27 30.02
C PRO A 107 16.45 8.39 30.16
N ARG A 108 17.62 8.98 30.39
CA ARG A 108 18.66 8.26 31.12
C ARG A 108 18.01 7.86 32.45
N HIS A 109 17.29 6.75 32.46
CA HIS A 109 17.03 6.03 33.68
C HIS A 109 18.43 5.55 34.06
N LYS A 110 19.10 6.41 34.82
CA LYS A 110 20.27 6.02 35.58
C LYS A 110 19.88 4.69 36.18
N MET A 111 20.55 3.62 35.76
CA MET A 111 20.58 2.36 36.48
C MET A 111 21.31 2.65 37.80
N GLY A 112 20.69 3.45 38.65
CA GLY A 112 21.05 3.71 40.01
C GLY A 112 20.24 2.77 40.88
N ARG A 113 20.39 1.45 40.66
CA ARG A 113 20.10 0.46 41.69
C ARG A 113 21.40 0.14 42.43
N ARG A 114 21.93 1.17 43.10
CA ARG A 114 22.49 0.97 44.44
C ARG A 114 21.29 1.03 45.38
N ARG A 115 21.14 0.00 46.23
CA ARG A 115 20.09 -0.21 47.26
C ARG A 115 18.87 -0.99 46.80
N ALA A 116 18.98 -2.31 46.91
CA ALA A 116 18.00 -3.11 47.62
C ALA A 116 18.76 -4.24 48.32
N ALA A 117 18.82 -4.13 49.66
CA ALA A 117 19.40 -5.05 50.65
C ALA A 117 20.92 -5.27 50.57
#